data_AF-A0A1I8B8K2-F1
#
_entry.id   AF-A0A1I8B8K2-F1
#
_cell.length_a   1.000
_cell.length_b   1.000
_cell.length_c   1.000
_cell.angle_alpha   90.00
_cell.angle_beta   90.00
_cell.angle_gamma   90.00
#
_symmetry.space_group_name_H-M   'P 1'
#
loop_
_entity.id
_entity.type
_entity.pdbx_description
1 polymer ?
#
loop_
_entity_poly.entity_id
_entity_poly.type
_entity_poly.pdbx_seq_one_letter_code
_entity_poly.pdbx_strand_id
1 'polypeptide(L)'
;MSKELIERNHLSKLIYFKNKEIEQIKGRILSIGGYKANKLILEILEINGKENLINKFRIILKLLKYWAKGNFIYGGKYGYLNGSSLAILTAKVILLFPHGSVPFLLEKFFFIYSTWNWKYPIKIEKLTNLGSQGWNLNLDIKSKNNLFKNNIEEINKKRKLKYLMPMFMTIITPGYPEQNTMFNVNLSTFEIIQRELIKGKIEKMN
;
A
#
# COMPACT_ATOMS: atom_id res chain seq x y z
N MET A 1 8.34 34.11 20.97
CA MET A 1 8.73 32.86 20.27
C MET A 1 7.73 31.79 20.68
N SER A 2 6.73 31.53 19.81
CA SER A 2 5.46 30.89 20.18
C SER A 2 5.64 29.45 20.69
N LYS A 3 4.79 29.05 21.64
CA LYS A 3 4.74 27.70 22.26
C LYS A 3 4.77 26.55 21.23
N GLU A 4 4.29 26.78 20.01
CA GLU A 4 4.34 25.84 18.88
C GLU A 4 5.77 25.45 18.45
N LEU A 5 6.76 26.33 18.59
CA LEU A 5 8.14 26.02 18.20
C LEU A 5 8.83 25.07 19.20
N ILE A 6 8.41 25.12 20.46
CA ILE A 6 8.94 24.26 21.54
C ILE A 6 8.31 22.86 21.45
N GLU A 7 7.01 22.76 21.12
CA GLU A 7 6.36 21.48 20.81
C GLU A 7 6.97 20.79 19.58
N ARG A 8 7.34 21.55 18.54
CA ARG A 8 8.03 21.01 17.34
C ARG A 8 9.40 20.39 17.65
N ASN A 9 10.12 20.90 18.65
CA ASN A 9 11.42 20.35 19.07
C ASN A 9 11.30 19.16 20.02
N HIS A 10 10.21 19.06 20.80
CA HIS A 10 9.92 17.86 21.59
C HIS A 10 9.41 16.70 20.73
N LEU A 11 8.63 16.97 19.67
CA LEU A 11 8.16 15.95 18.72
C LEU A 11 9.27 15.42 17.80
N SER A 12 10.28 16.22 17.47
CA SER A 12 11.46 15.75 16.72
C SER A 12 12.47 14.99 17.59
N LYS A 13 12.50 15.24 18.91
CA LYS A 13 13.24 14.43 19.91
C LYS A 13 12.50 13.16 20.35
N LEU A 14 11.26 12.94 19.94
CA LEU A 14 10.59 11.64 20.00
C LEU A 14 11.14 10.72 18.89
N ILE A 15 12.46 10.51 18.98
CA ILE A 15 13.26 9.42 18.43
C ILE A 15 12.76 8.15 19.14
N TYR A 16 11.61 7.65 18.69
CA TYR A 16 10.73 6.82 19.52
C TYR A 16 10.96 5.31 19.38
N PHE A 17 12.17 4.77 19.37
CA PHE A 17 12.30 3.31 19.16
C PHE A 17 13.38 2.63 20.00
N LYS A 18 13.16 2.59 21.33
CA LYS A 18 13.89 1.67 22.22
C LYS A 18 13.15 1.12 23.45
N ASN A 19 11.82 1.27 23.60
CA ASN A 19 11.12 0.85 24.83
C ASN A 19 10.13 -0.31 24.66
N LYS A 20 10.22 -1.30 25.59
CA LYS A 20 9.34 -2.49 25.75
C LYS A 20 7.85 -2.15 25.87
N GLU A 21 7.49 -0.95 26.32
CA GLU A 21 6.10 -0.48 26.45
C GLU A 21 5.35 -0.43 25.11
N ILE A 22 6.06 -0.24 24.00
CA ILE A 22 5.44 -0.19 22.66
C ILE A 22 4.90 -1.57 22.26
N GLU A 23 5.45 -2.69 22.72
CA GLU A 23 4.97 -4.00 22.28
C GLU A 23 3.52 -4.26 22.73
N GLN A 24 3.15 -3.76 23.93
CA GLN A 24 1.77 -3.75 24.43
C GLN A 24 0.88 -2.74 23.69
N ILE A 25 1.40 -1.57 23.31
CA ILE A 25 0.63 -0.51 22.63
C ILE A 25 0.54 -0.74 21.12
N LYS A 26 1.46 -1.53 20.54
CA LYS A 26 1.54 -1.84 19.11
C LYS A 26 0.26 -2.49 18.60
N GLY A 27 -0.34 -3.40 19.38
CA GLY A 27 -1.65 -3.98 19.04
C GLY A 27 -2.76 -2.92 18.89
N ARG A 28 -2.78 -1.92 19.78
CA ARG A 28 -3.76 -0.81 19.74
C ARG A 28 -3.52 0.17 18.59
N ILE A 29 -2.25 0.42 18.25
CA ILE A 29 -1.90 1.29 17.12
C ILE A 29 -2.25 0.61 15.79
N LEU A 30 -2.01 -0.69 15.68
CA LEU A 30 -2.32 -1.48 14.48
C LEU A 30 -3.82 -1.64 14.24
N SER A 31 -4.62 -1.83 15.29
CA SER A 31 -6.08 -1.96 15.16
C SER A 31 -6.74 -0.69 14.59
N ILE A 32 -6.16 0.49 14.85
CA ILE A 32 -6.65 1.79 14.34
C ILE A 32 -6.03 2.13 12.97
N GLY A 33 -4.95 1.46 12.55
CA GLY A 33 -4.21 1.76 11.33
C GLY A 33 -5.08 1.72 10.06
N GLY A 34 -5.96 0.72 9.95
CA GLY A 34 -6.87 0.59 8.81
C GLY A 34 -7.87 1.75 8.70
N TYR A 35 -8.45 2.19 9.83
CA TYR A 35 -9.34 3.35 9.87
C TYR A 35 -8.58 4.63 9.47
N LYS A 36 -7.41 4.87 10.06
CA LYS A 36 -6.57 6.05 9.77
C LYS A 36 -6.18 6.13 8.30
N ALA A 37 -5.77 5.02 7.70
CA ALA A 37 -5.38 4.97 6.30
C ALA A 37 -6.55 5.31 5.37
N ASN A 38 -7.72 4.72 5.62
CA ASN A 38 -8.92 5.02 4.82
C ASN A 38 -9.40 6.46 5.01
N LYS A 39 -9.38 6.95 6.26
CA LYS A 39 -9.74 8.34 6.56
C LYS A 39 -8.84 9.32 5.83
N LEU A 40 -7.53 9.08 5.86
CA LEU A 40 -6.55 9.94 5.19
C LEU A 40 -6.72 9.93 3.66
N ILE A 41 -7.06 8.80 3.04
CA ILE A 41 -7.39 8.75 1.61
C ILE A 41 -8.57 9.68 1.29
N LEU A 42 -9.63 9.62 2.10
CA LEU A 42 -10.81 10.47 1.91
C LEU A 42 -10.48 11.95 2.12
N GLU A 43 -9.77 12.29 3.19
CA GLU A 43 -9.32 13.66 3.49
C GLU A 43 -8.47 14.23 2.34
N ILE A 44 -7.53 13.45 1.80
CA ILE A 44 -6.69 13.89 0.68
C ILE A 44 -7.55 14.13 -0.58
N LEU A 45 -8.50 13.25 -0.88
CA LEU A 45 -9.38 13.42 -2.03
C LEU A 45 -10.31 14.64 -1.86
N GLU A 46 -10.81 14.87 -0.65
CA GLU A 46 -11.62 16.05 -0.30
C GLU A 46 -10.86 17.36 -0.51
N ILE A 47 -9.61 17.43 -0.04
CA ILE A 47 -8.76 18.62 -0.19
C ILE A 47 -8.45 18.91 -1.66
N ASN A 48 -8.20 17.88 -2.47
CA ASN A 48 -7.77 18.04 -3.87
C ASN A 48 -8.92 18.25 -4.86
N GLY A 49 -10.16 17.98 -4.48
CA GLY A 49 -11.30 18.21 -5.35
C GLY A 49 -12.59 17.84 -4.67
N LYS A 50 -13.46 18.85 -4.49
CA LYS A 50 -14.84 18.75 -3.99
C LYS A 50 -15.53 17.46 -4.42
N GLU A 51 -16.42 16.93 -3.57
CA GLU A 51 -17.38 15.79 -3.67
C GLU A 51 -17.30 14.83 -4.89
N ASN A 52 -17.17 15.35 -6.10
CA ASN A 52 -16.92 14.63 -7.35
C ASN A 52 -15.76 13.62 -7.27
N LEU A 53 -14.59 13.95 -6.68
CA LEU A 53 -13.47 12.99 -6.60
C LEU A 53 -13.78 11.78 -5.73
N ILE A 54 -14.49 11.98 -4.61
CA ILE A 54 -14.93 10.91 -3.72
C ILE A 54 -15.92 9.99 -4.44
N ASN A 55 -16.83 10.56 -5.22
CA ASN A 55 -17.79 9.78 -6.00
C ASN A 55 -17.10 8.97 -7.09
N LYS A 56 -16.16 9.56 -7.84
CA LYS A 56 -15.31 8.82 -8.80
C LYS A 56 -14.55 7.68 -8.10
N PHE A 57 -13.92 7.96 -6.96
CA PHE A 57 -13.20 6.96 -6.16
C PHE A 57 -14.09 5.78 -5.76
N ARG A 58 -15.30 6.04 -5.23
CA ARG A 58 -16.25 4.99 -4.84
C ARG A 58 -16.67 4.12 -6.02
N ILE A 59 -17.00 4.74 -7.16
CA ILE A 59 -17.40 4.03 -8.38
C ILE A 59 -16.26 3.14 -8.89
N ILE A 60 -15.07 3.71 -9.06
CA ILE A 60 -13.90 3.01 -9.59
C ILE A 60 -13.49 1.87 -8.65
N LEU A 61 -13.44 2.11 -7.34
CA LEU A 61 -13.09 1.08 -6.36
C LEU A 61 -14.09 -0.09 -6.37
N LYS A 62 -15.40 0.18 -6.55
CA LYS A 62 -16.43 -0.86 -6.69
C LYS A 62 -16.22 -1.68 -7.96
N LEU A 63 -15.95 -1.03 -9.10
CA LEU A 63 -15.67 -1.70 -10.37
C LEU A 63 -14.41 -2.57 -10.31
N LEU A 64 -13.32 -2.04 -9.74
CA LEU A 64 -12.07 -2.78 -9.59
C LEU A 64 -12.21 -3.96 -8.60
N LYS A 65 -12.99 -3.81 -7.52
CA LYS A 65 -13.31 -4.93 -6.64
C LYS A 65 -14.09 -6.02 -7.37
N TYR A 66 -15.06 -5.65 -8.20
CA TYR A 66 -15.83 -6.60 -9.00
C TYR A 66 -14.92 -7.32 -10.01
N TRP A 67 -14.10 -6.57 -10.75
CA TRP A 67 -13.11 -7.10 -11.68
C TRP A 67 -12.13 -8.06 -10.99
N ALA A 68 -11.57 -7.69 -9.84
CA ALA A 68 -10.61 -8.53 -9.13
C ALA A 68 -11.24 -9.85 -8.64
N LYS A 69 -12.51 -9.80 -8.22
CA LYS A 69 -13.27 -11.01 -7.85
C LYS A 69 -13.58 -11.88 -9.06
N GLY A 70 -14.03 -11.29 -10.18
CA GLY A 70 -14.34 -12.00 -11.42
C GLY A 70 -13.14 -12.69 -12.06
N ASN A 71 -11.94 -12.15 -11.84
CA ASN A 71 -10.67 -12.72 -12.33
C ASN A 71 -9.92 -13.56 -11.27
N PHE A 72 -10.55 -13.89 -10.14
CA PHE A 72 -9.97 -14.72 -9.07
C PHE A 72 -8.66 -14.19 -8.47
N ILE A 73 -8.43 -12.88 -8.53
CA ILE A 73 -7.26 -12.19 -7.97
C ILE A 73 -7.63 -11.30 -6.78
N TYR A 74 -8.68 -11.65 -6.05
CA TYR A 74 -9.11 -10.97 -4.82
C TYR A 74 -9.02 -11.91 -3.61
N GLY A 75 -8.16 -11.57 -2.65
CA GLY A 75 -7.97 -12.34 -1.41
C GLY A 75 -6.59 -12.14 -0.79
N GLY A 76 -6.45 -11.18 0.12
CA GLY A 76 -5.16 -10.87 0.76
C GLY A 76 -4.53 -12.04 1.54
N LYS A 77 -5.34 -12.95 2.09
CA LYS A 77 -4.87 -14.18 2.75
C LYS A 77 -4.14 -15.12 1.78
N TYR A 78 -4.52 -15.11 0.51
CA TYR A 78 -3.97 -15.98 -0.53
C TYR A 78 -2.86 -15.30 -1.35
N GLY A 79 -2.39 -14.12 -0.92
CA GLY A 79 -1.37 -13.36 -1.66
C GLY A 79 -1.89 -12.63 -2.89
N TYR A 80 -3.19 -12.34 -2.93
CA TYR A 80 -3.84 -11.55 -3.98
C TYR A 80 -4.29 -10.16 -3.50
N LEU A 81 -4.86 -9.35 -4.39
CA LEU A 81 -5.34 -8.00 -4.08
C LEU A 81 -6.41 -8.02 -2.97
N ASN A 82 -6.50 -6.93 -2.22
CA ASN A 82 -7.45 -6.76 -1.12
C ASN A 82 -8.06 -5.36 -1.15
N GLY A 83 -9.02 -5.10 -0.25
CA GLY A 83 -9.72 -3.83 -0.23
C GLY A 83 -8.79 -2.62 -0.03
N SER A 84 -7.80 -2.73 0.83
CA SER A 84 -6.85 -1.65 1.14
C SER A 84 -5.89 -1.37 -0.01
N SER A 85 -5.29 -2.40 -0.60
CA SER A 85 -4.40 -2.25 -1.76
C SER A 85 -5.15 -1.63 -2.94
N LEU A 86 -6.33 -2.13 -3.29
CA LEU A 86 -7.15 -1.54 -4.35
C LEU A 86 -7.52 -0.07 -4.05
N ALA A 87 -7.84 0.26 -2.80
CA ALA A 87 -8.14 1.64 -2.40
C ALA A 87 -6.93 2.57 -2.60
N ILE A 88 -5.73 2.15 -2.17
CA ILE A 88 -4.51 2.95 -2.31
C ILE A 88 -4.15 3.16 -3.79
N LEU A 89 -4.20 2.08 -4.59
CA LEU A 89 -3.95 2.15 -6.03
C LEU A 89 -4.95 3.07 -6.74
N THR A 90 -6.24 2.92 -6.43
CA THR A 90 -7.30 3.76 -7.00
C THR A 90 -7.11 5.23 -6.65
N ALA A 91 -6.86 5.53 -5.37
CA ALA A 91 -6.64 6.88 -4.90
C ALA A 91 -5.44 7.53 -5.60
N LYS A 92 -4.33 6.79 -5.75
CA LYS A 92 -3.14 7.31 -6.45
C LYS A 92 -3.43 7.68 -7.91
N VAL A 93 -4.16 6.85 -8.65
CA VAL A 93 -4.52 7.17 -10.05
C VAL A 93 -5.41 8.41 -10.12
N ILE A 94 -6.37 8.55 -9.21
CA ILE A 94 -7.25 9.73 -9.16
C ILE A 94 -6.45 11.00 -8.83
N LEU A 95 -5.49 10.92 -7.91
CA LEU A 95 -4.62 12.04 -7.56
C LEU A 95 -3.68 12.44 -8.70
N LEU A 96 -3.25 11.48 -9.52
CA LEU A 96 -2.45 11.77 -10.72
C LEU A 96 -3.27 12.41 -11.85
N PHE A 97 -4.57 12.10 -11.95
CA PHE A 97 -5.45 12.61 -13.00
C PHE A 97 -6.78 13.14 -12.43
N PRO A 98 -6.76 14.23 -11.62
CA PRO A 98 -7.96 14.69 -10.89
C PRO A 98 -9.14 15.06 -11.81
N HIS A 99 -8.84 15.55 -13.01
CA HIS A 99 -9.86 15.93 -14.01
C HIS A 99 -10.35 14.77 -14.88
N GLY A 100 -9.77 13.56 -14.75
CA GLY A 100 -10.13 12.40 -15.57
C GLY A 100 -11.57 11.93 -15.36
N SER A 101 -12.21 11.44 -16.42
CA SER A 101 -13.50 10.74 -16.34
C SER A 101 -13.33 9.34 -15.75
N VAL A 102 -14.42 8.71 -15.27
CA VAL A 102 -14.35 7.35 -14.69
C VAL A 102 -13.75 6.32 -15.67
N PRO A 103 -14.16 6.25 -16.95
CA PRO A 103 -13.54 5.34 -17.92
C PRO A 103 -12.06 5.61 -18.14
N PHE A 104 -11.67 6.89 -18.27
CA PHE A 104 -10.28 7.30 -18.44
C PHE A 104 -9.42 6.88 -17.23
N LEU A 105 -9.92 7.08 -16.01
CA LEU A 105 -9.22 6.70 -14.79
C LEU A 105 -9.06 5.18 -14.68
N LEU A 106 -10.04 4.39 -15.11
CA LEU A 106 -9.94 2.93 -15.18
C LEU A 106 -8.89 2.49 -16.20
N GLU A 107 -8.86 3.10 -17.39
CA GLU A 107 -7.81 2.85 -18.39
C GLU A 107 -6.42 3.15 -17.82
N LYS A 108 -6.24 4.31 -17.18
CA LYS A 108 -4.97 4.69 -16.54
C LYS A 108 -4.59 3.77 -15.39
N PHE A 109 -5.54 3.26 -14.63
CA PHE A 109 -5.26 2.25 -13.61
C PHE A 109 -4.58 1.01 -14.21
N PHE A 110 -5.16 0.42 -15.24
CA PHE A 110 -4.59 -0.77 -15.87
C PHE A 110 -3.26 -0.46 -16.57
N PHE A 111 -3.19 0.67 -17.28
CA PHE A 111 -1.97 1.09 -17.96
C PHE A 111 -0.80 1.27 -16.99
N ILE A 112 -0.99 2.03 -15.91
CA ILE A 112 0.06 2.32 -14.93
C ILE A 112 0.52 1.04 -14.24
N TYR A 113 -0.40 0.22 -13.72
CA TYR A 113 -0.02 -0.91 -12.88
C TYR A 113 0.40 -2.17 -13.66
N SER A 114 0.07 -2.27 -14.95
CA SER A 114 0.66 -3.27 -15.85
C SER A 114 2.08 -2.92 -16.28
N THR A 115 2.46 -1.64 -16.27
CA THR A 115 3.80 -1.16 -16.69
C THR A 115 4.67 -0.69 -15.52
N TRP A 116 4.13 -0.72 -14.29
CA TRP A 116 4.82 -0.24 -13.10
C TRP A 116 6.06 -1.06 -12.80
N ASN A 117 7.18 -0.37 -12.55
CA ASN A 117 8.39 -1.03 -12.06
C ASN A 117 8.25 -1.32 -10.56
N TRP A 118 7.83 -2.56 -10.24
CA TRP A 118 7.57 -3.04 -8.88
C TRP A 118 8.80 -3.13 -7.96
N LYS A 119 9.98 -2.75 -8.44
CA LYS A 119 11.13 -2.43 -7.56
C LYS A 119 10.82 -1.22 -6.66
N TYR A 120 9.93 -0.33 -7.09
CA TYR A 120 9.54 0.87 -6.35
C TYR A 120 8.19 0.68 -5.65
N PRO A 121 8.10 0.96 -4.33
CA PRO A 121 6.86 0.84 -3.59
C PRO A 121 5.87 1.93 -4.01
N ILE A 122 4.59 1.57 -4.03
CA ILE A 122 3.52 2.53 -4.24
C ILE A 122 3.19 3.17 -2.89
N LYS A 123 3.40 4.48 -2.84
CA LYS A 123 2.97 5.36 -1.75
C LYS A 123 2.06 6.46 -2.27
N ILE A 124 1.12 6.89 -1.45
CA ILE A 124 0.44 8.18 -1.60
C ILE A 124 1.28 9.17 -0.77
N GLU A 125 1.91 10.14 -1.44
CA GLU A 125 2.69 11.15 -0.75
C GLU A 125 1.78 12.05 0.09
N LYS A 126 2.21 12.36 1.32
CA LYS A 126 1.48 13.28 2.20
C LYS A 126 1.63 14.71 1.71
N LEU A 127 0.56 15.49 1.81
CA LEU A 127 0.60 16.96 1.81
C LEU A 127 1.27 17.54 3.08
N THR A 128 1.46 16.72 4.13
CA THR A 128 1.96 17.17 5.43
C THR A 128 3.41 16.77 5.64
N ASN A 129 4.29 17.77 5.74
CA ASN A 129 5.69 17.75 6.18
C ASN A 129 5.90 17.23 7.63
N LEU A 130 4.94 16.48 8.18
CA LEU A 130 5.06 15.81 9.45
C LEU A 130 5.95 14.59 9.23
N GLY A 131 7.24 14.78 9.53
CA GLY A 131 8.30 13.78 9.47
C GLY A 131 7.78 12.40 9.85
N SER A 132 7.51 11.61 8.82
CA SER A 132 7.08 10.24 8.99
C SER A 132 8.35 9.42 9.08
N GLN A 133 8.56 8.68 10.16
CA GLN A 133 9.47 7.54 10.03
C GLN A 133 8.84 6.62 8.98
N GLY A 134 9.41 6.66 7.78
CA GLY A 134 8.88 6.00 6.61
C GLY A 134 8.91 4.49 6.80
N TRP A 135 7.99 3.79 6.11
CA TRP A 135 8.09 2.35 5.92
C TRP A 135 9.55 1.96 5.64
N ASN A 136 10.06 0.99 6.39
CA ASN A 136 11.45 0.54 6.33
C ASN A 136 11.51 -0.88 5.76
N LEU A 137 12.06 -1.00 4.55
CA LEU A 137 12.24 -2.27 3.83
C LEU A 137 12.94 -3.34 4.69
N ASN A 138 13.95 -2.96 5.48
CA ASN A 138 14.71 -3.92 6.29
C ASN A 138 13.87 -4.51 7.43
N LEU A 139 12.95 -3.74 8.01
CA LEU A 139 12.04 -4.24 9.05
C LEU A 139 11.01 -5.21 8.47
N ASP A 140 10.49 -4.93 7.28
CA ASP A 140 9.51 -5.79 6.61
C ASP A 140 10.15 -7.11 6.14
N ILE A 141 11.36 -7.04 5.57
CA ILE A 141 12.18 -8.21 5.25
C ILE A 141 12.47 -9.05 6.50
N LYS A 142 12.84 -8.42 7.62
CA LYS A 142 13.12 -9.13 8.88
C LYS A 142 11.88 -9.84 9.43
N SER A 143 10.71 -9.19 9.34
CA SER A 143 9.42 -9.78 9.72
C SER A 143 9.13 -11.05 8.91
N LYS A 144 9.25 -10.97 7.57
CA LYS A 144 9.11 -12.14 6.69
C LYS A 144 10.12 -13.22 7.01
N ASN A 145 11.40 -12.87 7.16
CA ASN A 145 12.45 -13.84 7.45
C ASN A 145 12.26 -14.54 8.81
N ASN A 146 11.70 -13.87 9.82
CA ASN A 146 11.38 -14.49 11.10
C ASN A 146 10.25 -15.52 10.98
N LEU A 147 9.24 -15.30 10.11
CA LEU A 147 8.22 -16.32 9.78
C LEU A 147 8.85 -17.57 9.15
N PHE A 148 9.88 -17.40 8.32
CA PHE A 148 10.58 -18.50 7.65
C PHE A 148 11.67 -19.16 8.53
N LYS A 149 12.20 -18.45 9.54
CA LYS A 149 13.25 -18.96 10.44
C LYS A 149 12.81 -20.19 11.24
N ASN A 150 11.54 -20.29 11.59
CA ASN A 150 11.06 -21.41 12.40
C ASN A 150 11.03 -22.76 11.66
N ASN A 151 11.27 -22.78 10.34
CA ASN A 151 11.19 -24.00 9.52
C ASN A 151 12.47 -24.31 8.71
N ILE A 152 13.55 -23.53 8.83
CA ILE A 152 14.71 -23.63 7.91
C ILE A 152 16.02 -23.43 8.66
N GLU A 153 16.34 -24.32 9.59
CA GLU A 153 17.70 -24.38 10.14
C GLU A 153 18.70 -25.12 9.23
N GLU A 154 18.27 -25.76 8.13
CA GLU A 154 19.20 -26.67 7.44
C GLU A 154 19.23 -26.64 5.90
N ILE A 155 18.65 -25.64 5.23
CA ILE A 155 18.53 -25.70 3.76
C ILE A 155 19.23 -24.53 3.04
N ASN A 156 20.53 -24.75 2.78
CA ASN A 156 21.34 -24.22 1.67
C ASN A 156 21.41 -22.70 1.42
N LYS A 157 22.62 -22.14 1.46
CA LYS A 157 22.98 -20.74 1.11
C LYS A 157 22.39 -20.24 -0.23
N LYS A 158 22.20 -21.11 -1.23
CA LYS A 158 21.54 -20.79 -2.52
C LYS A 158 20.03 -20.50 -2.38
N ARG A 159 19.33 -21.16 -1.46
CA ARG A 159 17.92 -20.84 -1.12
C ARG A 159 17.83 -19.55 -0.29
N LYS A 160 18.88 -19.16 0.43
CA LYS A 160 18.96 -17.85 1.13
C LYS A 160 18.74 -16.65 0.20
N LEU A 161 19.24 -16.71 -1.04
CA LEU A 161 18.94 -15.73 -2.09
C LEU A 161 17.50 -15.80 -2.60
N LYS A 162 16.85 -16.97 -2.53
CA LYS A 162 15.41 -17.14 -2.78
C LYS A 162 14.55 -16.59 -1.62
N TYR A 163 15.09 -16.54 -0.40
CA TYR A 163 14.46 -15.91 0.79
C TYR A 163 14.68 -14.39 0.87
N LEU A 164 15.65 -13.85 0.12
CA LEU A 164 15.67 -12.44 -0.28
C LEU A 164 14.61 -12.19 -1.37
N MET A 165 13.37 -12.64 -1.15
CA MET A 165 12.27 -12.39 -2.07
C MET A 165 12.23 -10.88 -2.33
N PRO A 166 12.41 -10.41 -3.58
CA PRO A 166 12.07 -9.04 -3.87
C PRO A 166 10.61 -8.86 -3.45
N MET A 167 10.31 -7.78 -2.73
CA MET A 167 8.94 -7.53 -2.31
C MET A 167 8.10 -7.24 -3.55
N PHE A 168 7.56 -8.31 -4.14
CA PHE A 168 6.68 -8.25 -5.27
C PHE A 168 5.46 -7.42 -4.87
N MET A 169 5.18 -6.37 -5.64
CA MET A 169 3.97 -5.55 -5.48
C MET A 169 3.84 -4.80 -4.15
N THR A 170 4.85 -4.04 -3.72
CA THR A 170 4.79 -3.29 -2.46
C THR A 170 3.82 -2.10 -2.54
N ILE A 171 2.77 -2.10 -1.71
CA ILE A 171 1.76 -1.02 -1.64
C ILE A 171 1.59 -0.60 -0.19
N ILE A 172 1.94 0.65 0.12
CA ILE A 172 2.05 1.13 1.49
C ILE A 172 0.81 1.92 1.90
N THR A 173 0.26 1.61 3.07
CA THR A 173 -0.83 2.38 3.67
C THR A 173 -0.41 3.82 3.92
N PRO A 174 -1.25 4.81 3.59
CA PRO A 174 -0.98 6.19 3.96
C PRO A 174 -1.23 6.38 5.46
N GLY A 175 -0.44 7.26 6.09
CA GLY A 175 -0.56 7.57 7.51
C GLY A 175 0.20 6.59 8.41
N TYR A 176 0.38 6.98 9.67
CA TYR A 176 1.17 6.20 10.63
C TYR A 176 0.30 5.18 11.40
N PRO A 177 0.77 3.94 11.59
CA PRO A 177 2.00 3.39 11.02
C PRO A 177 1.84 2.97 9.55
N GLU A 178 2.86 3.23 8.74
CA GLU A 178 2.89 2.76 7.35
C GLU A 178 3.09 1.24 7.32
N GLN A 179 2.26 0.54 6.56
CA GLN A 179 2.31 -0.93 6.42
C GLN A 179 2.22 -1.33 4.96
N ASN A 180 2.93 -2.40 4.58
CA ASN A 180 2.72 -3.02 3.29
C ASN A 180 1.42 -3.83 3.29
N THR A 181 0.46 -3.45 2.44
CA THR A 181 -0.82 -4.14 2.27
C THR A 181 -0.72 -5.45 1.50
N MET A 182 0.41 -5.68 0.81
CA MET A 182 0.68 -6.83 -0.05
C MET A 182 1.76 -7.76 0.53
N PHE A 183 1.83 -7.86 1.86
CA PHE A 183 2.86 -8.66 2.54
C PHE A 183 2.80 -10.16 2.18
N ASN A 184 1.64 -10.71 1.83
CA ASN A 184 1.45 -12.11 1.45
C ASN A 184 1.75 -12.43 -0.03
N VAL A 185 2.05 -11.43 -0.87
CA VAL A 185 2.34 -11.67 -2.30
C VAL A 185 3.63 -12.46 -2.45
N ASN A 186 3.58 -13.46 -3.33
CA ASN A 186 4.73 -14.22 -3.79
C ASN A 186 4.88 -14.10 -5.31
N LEU A 187 5.92 -14.73 -5.88
CA LEU A 187 6.20 -14.64 -7.32
C LEU A 187 5.02 -15.12 -8.18
N SER A 188 4.43 -16.27 -7.83
CA SER A 188 3.33 -16.86 -8.60
C SER A 188 2.08 -15.98 -8.56
N THR A 189 1.68 -15.50 -7.38
CA THR A 189 0.51 -14.62 -7.28
C THR A 189 0.75 -13.27 -7.94
N PHE A 190 1.98 -12.75 -7.87
CA PHE A 190 2.40 -11.55 -8.59
C PHE A 190 2.26 -11.70 -10.10
N GLU A 191 2.76 -12.78 -10.68
CA GLU A 191 2.66 -13.06 -12.12
C GLU A 191 1.20 -13.15 -12.58
N ILE A 192 0.35 -13.81 -11.80
CA ILE A 192 -1.09 -13.89 -12.09
C ILE A 192 -1.72 -12.48 -12.06
N ILE A 193 -1.45 -11.69 -11.01
CA ILE A 193 -1.97 -10.32 -10.91
C ILE A 193 -1.50 -9.47 -12.09
N GLN A 194 -0.21 -9.57 -12.46
CA GLN A 194 0.35 -8.85 -13.59
C GLN A 194 -0.31 -9.23 -14.91
N ARG A 195 -0.53 -10.52 -15.15
CA ARG A 195 -1.25 -11.00 -16.34
C ARG A 195 -2.66 -10.40 -16.43
N GLU A 196 -3.40 -10.40 -15.34
CA GLU A 196 -4.76 -9.83 -15.33
C GLU A 196 -4.76 -8.31 -15.51
N LEU A 197 -3.77 -7.59 -14.95
CA LEU A 197 -3.59 -6.16 -15.20
C LEU A 197 -3.29 -5.86 -16.69
N ILE A 198 -2.49 -6.70 -17.34
CA ILE A 198 -2.18 -6.59 -18.77
C ILE A 198 -3.43 -6.86 -19.62
N LYS A 199 -4.21 -7.91 -19.29
CA LYS A 199 -5.48 -8.18 -19.98
C LYS A 199 -6.46 -7.02 -19.86
N GLY A 200 -6.62 -6.46 -18.66
CA GLY A 200 -7.49 -5.31 -18.42
C GLY A 200 -7.08 -4.06 -19.19
N LYS A 201 -5.79 -3.91 -19.55
CA LYS A 201 -5.31 -2.87 -20.47
C LYS A 201 -5.75 -3.12 -21.91
N ILE A 202 -5.72 -4.37 -22.38
CA ILE A 202 -6.03 -4.75 -23.77
C ILE A 202 -7.54 -4.72 -24.06
N GLU A 203 -8.36 -5.29 -23.16
CA GLU A 203 -9.82 -5.37 -23.32
C GLU A 203 -10.53 -4.00 -23.34
N LYS A 204 -9.83 -2.93 -22.98
CA LYS A 204 -10.34 -1.55 -22.92
C LYS A 204 -9.86 -0.67 -24.07
N MET A 205 -8.92 -1.16 -24.89
CA MET A 205 -8.35 -0.44 -26.04
C MET A 205 -8.97 -0.88 -27.38
N ASN A 206 -9.85 -1.89 -27.37
CA ASN A 206 -10.66 -2.34 -28.49
C ASN A 206 -12.14 -1.96 -28.26
#